data_AF-A0A942SPZ1-F1
#
_entry.id   AF-A0A942SPZ1-F1
#
_cell.length_a   1.000
_cell.length_b   1.000
_cell.length_c   1.000
_cell.angle_alpha   90.00
_cell.angle_beta   90.00
_cell.angle_gamma   90.00
#
_symmetry.space_group_name_H-M   'P 1'
#
loop_
_entity.id
_entity.type
_entity.pdbx_description
1 polymer ?
#
loop_
_entity_poly.entity_id
_entity_poly.type
_entity_poly.pdbx_seq_one_letter_code
_entity_poly.pdbx_strand_id
1 'polypeptide(L)' 'MELPFSPSEISSVILPSEISSVILPSEISSVILPSEISSVILPSEISSLILPNEISGVVAADVDLS' A
#
# COMPACT_ATOMS: atom_id res chain seq x y z
N MET A 1 8.40 27.56 11.64
CA MET A 1 7.65 26.34 12.03
C MET A 1 7.03 25.82 10.77
N GLU A 2 7.54 24.69 10.30
CA GLU A 2 6.85 23.64 9.55
C GLU A 2 8.00 22.66 9.26
N LEU A 3 8.05 21.53 9.95
CA LEU A 3 8.94 20.45 9.53
C LEU A 3 8.36 19.93 8.21
N PRO A 4 9.13 19.86 7.10
CA PRO A 4 8.63 19.22 5.89
C PRO A 4 8.36 17.76 6.27
N PHE A 5 7.07 17.37 6.22
CA PHE A 5 6.66 15.99 6.39
C PHE A 5 7.42 15.19 5.33
N SER A 6 8.43 14.45 5.75
CA SER A 6 9.16 13.55 4.87
C SER A 6 8.26 12.31 4.79
N PRO A 7 7.55 12.04 3.69
CA PRO A 7 7.10 10.68 3.49
C PRO A 7 8.41 9.88 3.33
N SER A 8 8.58 8.67 3.83
CA SER A 8 7.92 7.57 3.14
C SER A 8 8.18 6.23 3.84
N GLU A 9 8.53 6.21 5.13
CA GLU A 9 8.78 4.94 5.83
C GLU A 9 7.62 4.65 6.79
N ILE A 10 6.78 3.65 6.48
CA ILE A 10 5.79 3.15 7.45
C ILE A 10 6.04 1.66 7.69
N SER A 11 6.11 1.28 8.97
CA SER A 11 6.37 -0.11 9.35
C SER A 11 5.17 -1.03 9.13
N SER A 12 3.93 -0.54 9.30
CA SER A 12 2.73 -1.33 9.02
C SER A 12 1.51 -0.47 8.71
N VAL A 13 0.68 -0.92 7.76
CA VAL A 13 -0.61 -0.32 7.42
C VAL A 13 -1.73 -1.36 7.54
N ILE A 14 -2.81 -1.00 8.24
CA ILE A 14 -4.03 -1.80 8.39
C ILE A 14 -5.20 -0.99 7.85
N LEU A 15 -5.94 -1.56 6.90
CA LEU A 15 -7.06 -0.88 6.23
C LEU A 15 -8.42 -1.46 6.64
N PRO A 16 -9.48 -0.63 6.66
CA PRO A 16 -10.83 -1.06 7.01
C PRO A 16 -11.46 -1.90 5.89
N SER A 17 -12.47 -2.72 6.21
CA SER A 17 -12.97 -3.83 5.39
C SER A 17 -13.53 -3.50 4.01
N GLU A 18 -14.01 -2.27 3.78
CA GLU A 18 -14.68 -1.87 2.54
C GLU A 18 -14.02 -0.60 2.00
N ILE A 19 -13.20 -0.72 0.96
CA ILE A 19 -12.52 0.42 0.34
C ILE A 19 -12.54 0.32 -1.18
N SER A 20 -12.94 1.41 -1.83
CA SER A 20 -12.97 1.49 -3.29
C SER A 20 -11.57 1.61 -3.91
N SER A 21 -10.65 2.35 -3.26
CA SER A 21 -9.28 2.53 -3.75
C SER A 21 -8.30 2.83 -2.62
N VAL A 22 -7.08 2.30 -2.73
CA VAL A 22 -5.97 2.49 -1.79
C VAL A 22 -4.71 2.97 -2.51
N ILE A 23 -4.06 3.99 -1.96
CA ILE A 23 -2.73 4.45 -2.35
C ILE A 23 -1.84 4.39 -1.12
N LEU A 24 -0.76 3.60 -1.19
CA LEU A 24 0.22 3.41 -0.12
C LEU A 24 1.47 4.26 -0.38
N PRO A 25 2.21 4.66 0.67
CA PRO A 25 3.48 5.40 0.53
C PRO A 25 4.59 4.51 -0.04
N SER A 26 5.74 5.11 -0.39
CA SER A 26 6.81 4.45 -1.15
C SER A 26 7.48 3.27 -0.47
N GLU A 27 7.61 3.25 0.86
CA GLU A 27 8.33 2.17 1.56
C GLU A 27 7.46 1.62 2.69
N ILE A 28 7.05 0.36 2.56
CA ILE A 28 6.25 -0.34 3.57
C ILE A 28 6.85 -1.71 3.89
N SER A 29 7.10 -1.97 5.17
CA SER A 29 7.53 -3.30 5.60
C SER A 29 6.39 -4.33 5.57
N SER A 30 5.15 -3.94 5.92
CA SER A 30 4.00 -4.85 5.94
C SER A 30 2.64 -4.18 5.72
N VAL A 31 1.80 -4.78 4.88
CA VAL A 31 0.43 -4.33 4.61
C VAL A 31 -0.57 -5.46 4.84
N ILE A 32 -1.67 -5.17 5.54
CA ILE A 32 -2.84 -6.05 5.63
C ILE A 32 -4.02 -5.34 4.97
N LEU A 33 -4.45 -5.87 3.83
CA LEU A 33 -5.64 -5.41 3.11
C LEU A 33 -6.85 -6.27 3.49
N PRO A 34 -8.10 -5.83 3.29
CA PRO A 34 -9.32 -6.66 3.42
C PRO A 34 -9.79 -7.33 2.11
N SER A 35 -10.92 -8.04 2.18
CA SER A 35 -11.54 -8.85 1.11
C SER A 35 -12.27 -8.11 0.01
N GLU A 36 -12.67 -6.87 0.23
CA GLU A 36 -13.52 -6.13 -0.70
C GLU A 36 -12.79 -4.85 -1.10
N ILE A 37 -11.86 -5.00 -2.05
CA ILE A 37 -11.12 -3.87 -2.64
C ILE A 37 -11.19 -3.93 -4.14
N SER A 38 -11.65 -2.82 -4.72
CA SER A 38 -11.74 -2.67 -6.16
C SER A 38 -10.39 -2.33 -6.81
N SER A 39 -9.54 -1.53 -6.16
CA SER A 39 -8.22 -1.18 -6.73
C SER A 39 -7.16 -0.85 -5.69
N VAL A 40 -5.93 -1.32 -5.92
CA VAL A 40 -4.76 -1.04 -5.08
C VAL A 40 -3.56 -0.67 -5.94
N ILE A 41 -2.87 0.42 -5.56
CA ILE A 41 -1.55 0.77 -6.09
C ILE A 41 -0.52 0.47 -5.01
N LEU A 42 0.38 -0.47 -5.30
CA LEU A 42 1.46 -0.90 -4.41
C LEU A 42 2.78 -0.21 -4.82
N PRO A 43 3.60 0.28 -3.88
CA PRO A 43 4.96 0.72 -4.20
C PRO A 43 5.91 -0.41 -4.65
N SER A 44 7.12 -0.05 -5.05
CA SER A 44 8.21 -0.97 -5.42
C SER A 44 8.75 -1.78 -4.25
N GLU A 45 8.88 -1.14 -3.08
CA GLU A 45 9.52 -1.73 -1.91
C GLU A 45 8.46 -2.15 -0.88
N ILE A 46 7.78 -3.25 -1.18
CA ILE A 46 6.95 -3.98 -0.20
C ILE A 46 7.62 -5.30 0.14
N SER A 47 7.99 -5.46 1.41
CA SER A 47 8.54 -6.74 1.87
C SER A 47 7.44 -7.80 2.10
N SER A 48 6.24 -7.39 2.52
CA SER A 48 5.13 -8.32 2.79
C SER A 48 3.75 -7.69 2.57
N LEU A 49 2.86 -8.45 1.93
CA LEU A 49 1.45 -8.09 1.69
C LEU A 49 0.56 -9.29 1.99
N ILE A 50 -0.45 -9.09 2.84
CA ILE A 50 -1.45 -10.11 3.17
C ILE A 50 -2.83 -9.64 2.67
N LEU A 51 -3.49 -10.50 1.87
CA LEU A 51 -4.79 -10.27 1.25
C LEU A 51 -5.79 -11.36 1.67
N PRO A 52 -6.84 -11.04 2.42
CA PRO A 52 -7.91 -11.95 2.78
C PRO A 52 -9.09 -11.76 1.81
N ASN A 53 -9.15 -12.49 0.68
CA ASN A 53 -10.27 -12.61 -0.30
C ASN A 53 -10.52 -11.46 -1.32
N GLU A 54 -11.40 -11.73 -2.32
CA GLU A 54 -11.57 -11.12 -3.67
C GLU A 54 -11.05 -9.67 -3.92
N ILE A 55 -9.93 -9.55 -4.67
CA ILE A 55 -9.37 -8.26 -5.10
C ILE A 55 -9.61 -8.05 -6.60
N SER A 56 -10.16 -6.89 -6.98
CA SER A 56 -10.48 -6.57 -8.39
C SER A 56 -9.47 -5.63 -9.06
N GLY A 57 -8.17 -5.87 -8.91
CA GLY A 57 -7.12 -5.19 -9.68
C GLY A 57 -6.00 -4.61 -8.82
N VAL A 58 -4.80 -5.16 -8.98
CA VAL A 58 -3.59 -4.74 -8.29
C VAL A 58 -2.60 -4.19 -9.32
N VAL A 59 -2.13 -2.97 -9.10
CA VAL A 59 -1.09 -2.34 -9.93
C VAL A 59 0.16 -2.19 -9.07
N ALA A 60 1.24 -2.86 -9.45
CA ALA A 60 2.56 -2.65 -8.86
C ALA A 60 3.20 -1.45 -9.54
N ALA A 61 3.51 -0.41 -8.77
CA ALA A 61 4.35 0.69 -9.19
C ALA A 61 5.80 0.22 -9.09
N ASP A 62 6.31 -0.39 -10.16
CA ASP A 62 7.74 -0.59 -10.36
C ASP A 62 8.38 0.78 -10.52
N VAL A 63 8.93 1.36 -9.44
CA VAL A 63 9.89 2.45 -9.58
C VAL A 63 11.24 1.80 -9.89
N ASP A 64 11.57 1.81 -11.17
CA ASP A 64 12.88 1.50 -11.74
C ASP A 64 14.00 2.11 -10.86
N LEU A 65 14.74 1.25 -10.15
CA LEU A 65 15.93 1.64 -9.38
C LEU A 65 17.17 1.65 -10.28
N SER A 66 17.16 2.51 -11.30
CA SER A 66 18.36 2.90 -12.07
C SER A 66 19.02 4.16 -11.51
#